data_AF-A0A6V7II38-F1
#
_entry.id   AF-A0A6V7II38-F1
#
_cell.length_a   1.000
_cell.length_b   1.000
_cell.length_c   1.000
_cell.angle_alpha   90.00
_cell.angle_beta   90.00
_cell.angle_gamma   90.00
#
_symmetry.space_group_name_H-M   'P 1'
#
loop_
_entity.id
_entity.type
_entity.pdbx_description
1 polymer ?
#
loop_
_entity_poly.entity_id
_entity_poly.type
_entity_poly.pdbx_seq_one_letter_code
_entity_poly.pdbx_strand_id
1 'polypeptide(L)'
;GGYPAKLKKVLIVTAPLWFKAPFKILRLFVREKLRDRVFTVSIPQLTLHIPRESLPKRLGGTLEIQHEAWLLHCLKSMTNRSGGELCE
;
A
#
# COMPACT_ATOMS: atom_id res chain seq x y z
N GLY A 1 -0.95 16.00 -6.76
CA GLY A 1 -1.26 14.66 -7.30
C GLY A 1 -0.39 14.41 -8.50
N GLY A 2 0.87 14.04 -8.27
CA GLY A 2 1.87 13.83 -9.34
C GLY A 2 2.15 12.35 -9.65
N TYR A 3 1.49 11.40 -8.97
CA TYR A 3 1.65 9.97 -9.24
C TYR A 3 0.52 9.49 -10.15
N PRO A 4 0.80 8.87 -11.30
CA PRO A 4 -0.21 8.54 -12.32
C PRO A 4 -1.15 7.38 -11.95
N ALA A 5 -1.11 6.87 -10.71
CA ALA A 5 -1.98 5.79 -10.25
C ALA A 5 -3.21 6.27 -9.47
N LYS A 6 -4.31 5.52 -9.61
CA LYS A 6 -5.55 5.74 -8.85
C LYS A 6 -5.46 5.04 -7.48
N LEU A 7 -5.38 5.83 -6.40
CA LEU A 7 -5.42 5.30 -5.04
C LEU A 7 -6.83 4.80 -4.69
N LYS A 8 -7.08 3.49 -4.67
CA LYS A 8 -8.43 2.94 -4.40
C LYS A 8 -8.75 2.82 -2.91
N LYS A 9 -7.79 2.36 -2.09
CA LYS A 9 -7.98 2.09 -0.67
C LYS A 9 -6.67 2.31 0.10
N VAL A 10 -6.77 2.85 1.31
CA VAL A 10 -5.69 2.97 2.29
C VAL A 10 -6.13 2.21 3.54
N LEU A 11 -5.35 1.21 3.94
CA LEU A 11 -5.61 0.42 5.14
C LEU A 11 -4.57 0.76 6.19
N ILE A 12 -5.01 1.33 7.30
CA ILE A 12 -4.17 1.68 8.44
C ILE A 12 -4.33 0.56 9.45
N VAL A 13 -3.32 -0.31 9.51
CA VAL A 13 -3.33 -1.51 10.36
C VAL A 13 -2.90 -1.14 11.77
N THR A 14 -3.62 -1.63 12.79
CA THR A 14 -3.28 -1.45 14.22
C THR A 14 -3.06 0.01 14.62
N ALA A 15 -3.88 0.92 14.09
CA ALA A 15 -3.75 2.33 14.42
C ALA A 15 -3.94 2.55 15.93
N PRO A 16 -3.06 3.33 16.58
CA PRO A 16 -3.20 3.63 18.00
C PRO A 16 -4.48 4.42 18.27
N LEU A 17 -5.02 4.35 19.49
CA LEU A 17 -6.30 4.96 19.84
C LEU A 17 -6.33 6.47 19.58
N TRP A 18 -5.21 7.15 19.82
CA TRP A 18 -5.06 8.57 19.54
C TRP A 18 -5.12 8.88 18.06
N PHE A 19 -4.93 7.93 17.13
CA PHE A 19 -5.01 8.16 15.68
C PHE A 19 -6.41 8.61 15.23
N LYS A 20 -7.47 8.21 15.95
CA LYS A 20 -8.85 8.59 15.61
C LYS A 20 -9.13 10.09 15.76
N ALA A 21 -8.42 10.80 16.64
CA ALA A 21 -8.64 12.22 16.90
C ALA A 21 -7.98 13.15 15.85
N PRO A 22 -6.69 13.00 15.48
CA PRO A 22 -6.06 13.67 14.35
C PRO A 22 -6.75 13.35 13.03
N PHE A 23 -7.32 12.15 12.85
CA PHE A 23 -8.07 11.83 11.62
C PHE A 23 -9.34 12.66 11.44
N LYS A 24 -10.00 13.04 12.54
CA LYS A 24 -11.11 14.01 12.48
C LYS A 24 -10.63 15.40 12.09
N ILE A 25 -9.42 15.82 12.50
CA ILE A 25 -8.82 17.12 12.18
C ILE A 25 -8.25 17.15 10.75
N LEU A 26 -7.75 16.01 10.23
CA LEU A 26 -7.36 15.84 8.82
C LEU A 26 -8.50 16.14 7.83
N ARG A 27 -9.77 16.17 8.28
CA ARG A 27 -10.92 16.64 7.49
C ARG A 27 -10.82 18.10 7.06
N LEU A 28 -9.94 18.90 7.66
CA LEU A 28 -9.74 20.29 7.26
C LEU A 28 -8.76 20.45 6.10
N PHE A 29 -7.91 19.45 5.82
CA PHE A 29 -6.83 19.55 4.82
C PHE A 29 -6.88 18.47 3.72
N VAL A 30 -7.61 17.38 3.93
CA VAL A 30 -7.73 16.27 2.97
C VAL A 30 -9.06 16.36 2.21
N ARG A 31 -9.01 16.40 0.87
CA ARG A 31 -10.21 16.34 0.01
C ARG A 31 -11.07 15.14 0.37
N GLU A 32 -12.37 15.35 0.49
CA GLU A 32 -13.37 14.36 0.92
C GLU A 32 -13.21 12.98 0.27
N LYS A 33 -13.02 12.96 -1.06
CA LYS A 33 -12.79 11.75 -1.86
C LYS A 33 -11.60 10.87 -1.43
N LEU A 34 -10.58 11.43 -0.79
CA LEU A 34 -9.46 10.66 -0.25
C LEU A 34 -9.79 10.08 1.12
N ARG A 35 -10.59 10.79 1.93
CA ARG A 35 -10.98 10.36 3.28
C ARG A 35 -11.83 9.10 3.22
N ASP A 36 -12.75 9.03 2.27
CA ASP A 36 -13.64 7.86 2.07
C ASP A 36 -12.89 6.59 1.67
N ARG A 37 -11.60 6.72 1.34
CA ARG A 37 -10.74 5.60 0.94
C ARG A 37 -9.86 5.10 2.08
N VAL A 38 -9.84 5.79 3.23
CA VAL A 38 -8.96 5.44 4.36
C VAL A 38 -9.75 4.70 5.43
N PHE A 39 -9.25 3.52 5.81
CA PHE A 39 -9.87 2.63 6.78
C PHE A 39 -8.86 2.26 7.85
N THR A 40 -9.29 2.26 9.10
CA THR A 40 -8.53 1.65 10.21
C THR A 40 -8.98 0.22 10.40
N VAL A 41 -8.04 -0.72 10.39
CA VAL A 41 -8.33 -2.15 10.50
C VAL A 41 -7.38 -2.81 11.50
N SER A 42 -7.85 -3.88 12.14
CA SER A 42 -6.99 -4.81 12.90
C SER A 42 -6.34 -5.82 11.96
N ILE A 43 -5.32 -6.54 12.45
CA ILE A 43 -4.65 -7.61 11.69
C ILE A 43 -5.66 -8.67 11.19
N PRO A 44 -6.58 -9.20 12.01
CA PRO A 44 -7.58 -10.17 11.53
C PRO A 44 -8.51 -9.61 10.44
N GLN A 45 -8.82 -8.31 10.47
CA GLN A 45 -9.65 -7.67 9.46
C GLN A 45 -8.93 -7.45 8.12
N LEU A 46 -7.59 -7.52 8.10
CA LEU A 46 -6.81 -7.29 6.89
C LEU A 46 -7.09 -8.35 5.81
N THR A 47 -7.35 -9.59 6.23
CA THR A 47 -7.66 -10.70 5.32
C THR A 47 -9.03 -10.57 4.64
N LEU A 48 -9.91 -9.70 5.15
CA LEU A 48 -11.17 -9.33 4.49
C LEU A 48 -10.95 -8.33 3.34
N HIS A 49 -9.74 -7.84 3.16
CA HIS A 49 -9.40 -6.83 2.15
C HIS A 49 -8.28 -7.26 1.20
N ILE A 50 -7.39 -8.13 1.66
CA ILE A 50 -6.23 -8.61 0.92
C ILE A 50 -6.14 -10.13 1.13
N PRO A 51 -5.97 -10.94 0.06
CA PRO A 51 -5.78 -12.39 0.20
C PRO A 51 -4.59 -12.74 1.11
N ARG A 52 -4.68 -13.85 1.84
CA ARG A 52 -3.70 -14.24 2.87
C ARG A 52 -2.32 -14.53 2.26
N GLU A 53 -2.32 -15.12 1.08
CA GLU A 53 -1.15 -15.43 0.27
C GLU A 53 -0.42 -14.19 -0.24
N SER A 54 -1.08 -13.02 -0.24
CA SER A 54 -0.47 -11.73 -0.59
C SER A 54 0.06 -10.97 0.63
N LEU A 55 -0.15 -11.51 1.84
CA LEU A 55 0.22 -10.85 3.09
C LEU A 55 1.38 -11.59 3.78
N PRO A 56 2.36 -10.85 4.33
CA PRO A 56 3.38 -11.44 5.19
C PRO A 56 2.81 -12.11 6.44
N LYS A 57 3.52 -13.11 6.99
CA LYS A 57 3.14 -13.79 8.25
C LYS A 57 2.85 -12.83 9.41
N ARG A 58 3.67 -11.79 9.58
CA ARG A 58 3.51 -10.73 10.59
C ARG A 58 2.22 -9.89 10.45
N LEU A 59 1.54 -9.99 9.31
CA LEU A 59 0.25 -9.36 9.04
C LEU A 59 -0.89 -10.39 8.91
N GLY A 60 -0.70 -11.62 9.40
CA GLY A 60 -1.73 -12.68 9.40
C GLY A 60 -1.82 -13.48 8.10
N GLY A 61 -0.90 -13.28 7.16
CA GLY A 61 -0.86 -14.00 5.89
C GLY A 61 0.09 -15.19 5.88
N THR A 62 0.40 -15.67 4.68
CA THR A 62 1.25 -16.84 4.43
C THR A 62 2.44 -16.54 3.52
N LEU A 63 2.58 -15.30 3.04
CA LEU A 63 3.68 -14.89 2.16
C LEU A 63 5.01 -14.87 2.91
N GLU A 64 5.98 -15.62 2.39
CA GLU A 64 7.38 -15.48 2.75
C GLU A 64 8.03 -14.39 1.91
N ILE A 65 8.58 -13.37 2.56
CA ILE A 65 9.19 -12.23 1.85
C ILE A 65 10.65 -12.55 1.53
N GLN A 66 10.97 -12.65 0.24
CA GLN A 66 12.36 -12.67 -0.25
C GLN A 66 12.69 -11.31 -0.85
N HIS A 67 13.09 -10.36 0.00
CA HIS A 67 13.25 -8.96 -0.40
C HIS A 67 14.31 -8.78 -1.49
N GLU A 68 15.47 -9.42 -1.33
CA GLU A 68 16.58 -9.31 -2.27
C GLU A 68 16.22 -9.88 -3.65
N ALA A 69 15.58 -11.06 -3.68
CA ALA A 69 15.12 -11.67 -4.92
C ALA A 69 14.11 -10.78 -5.66
N TRP A 70 13.20 -10.13 -4.93
CA TRP A 70 12.25 -9.18 -5.51
C TRP A 70 12.93 -7.94 -6.09
N LEU A 71 13.89 -7.35 -5.37
CA LEU A 71 14.67 -6.22 -5.87
C LEU A 71 15.45 -6.57 -7.14
N LEU A 72 16.11 -7.74 -7.16
CA LEU A 72 16.81 -8.24 -8.34
C LEU A 72 15.86 -8.45 -9.52
N HIS A 73 14.66 -8.96 -9.27
CA HIS A 73 13.63 -9.09 -10.30
C HIS A 73 13.18 -7.73 -10.87
N CYS A 74 12.96 -6.73 -10.00
CA CYS A 74 12.61 -5.38 -10.43
C CYS A 74 13.73 -4.75 -11.28
N LEU A 75 14.99 -4.89 -10.87
CA LEU A 75 16.14 -4.38 -11.63
C LEU A 75 16.21 -5.01 -13.03
N LYS A 76 16.05 -6.34 -13.14
CA LYS A 76 16.02 -7.05 -14.42
C LYS A 76 14.83 -6.61 -15.29
N SER A 77 13.67 -6.40 -14.69
CA SER A 77 12.46 -5.97 -15.41
C SER A 77 12.55 -4.54 -15.94
N MET A 78 13.32 -3.67 -15.27
CA MET A 78 13.59 -2.30 -15.72
C MET A 78 14.65 -2.27 -16.83
N THR A 79 15.73 -3.04 -16.67
CA THR A 79 16.84 -3.10 -17.65
C THR A 79 16.41 -3.75 -18.97
N ASN A 80 15.51 -4.73 -18.94
CA ASN A 80 14.90 -5.27 -20.18
C ASN A 80 14.01 -4.28 -20.93
N ARG A 81 13.59 -3.16 -20.30
CA ARG A 81 12.81 -2.10 -20.96
C ARG A 81 13.70 -1.00 -21.56
N SER A 82 14.93 -0.84 -21.07
CA SER A 82 15.91 0.14 -21.57
C SER A 82 16.53 -0.24 -22.93
N GLY A 83 16.16 -1.37 -23.53
CA GLY A 83 16.52 -1.75 -24.90
C GLY A 83 15.63 -1.15 -25.99
N GLY A 84 14.60 -0.39 -25.63
CA GLY A 84 13.75 0.34 -26.57
C GLY A 84 13.43 1.72 -26.02
N GLU A 85 13.79 2.76 -26.78
CA GLU A 85 13.45 4.16 -26.56
C GLU A 85 14.11 4.85 -25.34
N LEU A 86 15.42 5.11 -25.49
CA LEU A 86 15.93 6.42 -25.12
C LEU A 86 15.37 7.42 -26.14
N CYS A 87 14.26 8.09 -25.81
CA CYS A 87 13.85 9.28 -26.55
C CYS A 87 14.78 10.44 -26.17
N GLU A 88 15.57 10.91 -27.14
CA GLU A 88 16.10 12.28 -27.16
C GLU A 88 14.96 13.30 -27.26
#